data_AF-A0A5B0QHA5-F1
#
_entry.id   AF-A0A5B0QHA5-F1
#
_cell.length_a   1.000
_cell.length_b   1.000
_cell.length_c   1.000
_cell.angle_alpha   90.00
_cell.angle_beta   90.00
_cell.angle_gamma   90.00
#
_symmetry.space_group_name_H-M   'P 1'
#
loop_
_entity.id
_entity.type
_entity.pdbx_description
1 polymer ?
#
loop_
_entity_poly.entity_id
_entity_poly.type
_entity_poly.pdbx_seq_one_letter_code
_entity_poly.pdbx_strand_id
1 'polypeptide(L)' 'MGGWLIFIVLILAVGLSFLGWVSAPKGDDQIVIRTAVIATITCCYLMWAIVYLAQLHPLIQPKRGDLRPEH' A
#
# COMPACT_ATOMS: atom_id res chain seq x y z
N MET A 1 -4.00 9.75 12.32
CA MET A 1 -3.18 8.79 11.53
C MET A 1 -1.71 9.04 11.86
N GLY A 2 -0.90 8.01 12.11
CA GLY A 2 0.51 8.18 12.50
C GLY A 2 1.44 8.13 11.29
N GLY A 3 2.36 9.09 11.14
CA GLY A 3 3.33 9.10 10.03
C GLY A 3 4.25 7.88 10.00
N TRP A 4 4.49 7.26 11.17
CA TRP A 4 5.31 6.07 11.32
C TRP A 4 4.77 4.82 10.59
N LEU A 5 3.44 4.74 10.39
CA LEU A 5 2.79 3.61 9.73
C LEU A 5 3.28 3.40 8.30
N ILE A 6 3.67 4.47 7.61
CA ILE A 6 4.21 4.41 6.24
C ILE A 6 5.48 3.56 6.21
N PHE A 7 6.40 3.78 7.15
CA PHE A 7 7.66 3.04 7.21
C PHE A 7 7.46 1.57 7.60
N ILE A 8 6.53 1.29 8.51
CA ILE A 8 6.20 -0.10 8.87
C ILE A 8 5.68 -0.87 7.65
N VAL A 9 4.71 -0.30 6.93
CA VAL A 9 4.13 -0.95 5.75
C VAL A 9 5.15 -1.04 4.61
N LEU A 10 6.05 -0.07 4.48
CA LEU A 10 7.17 -0.14 3.53
C LEU A 10 8.08 -1.34 3.82
N ILE A 11 8.49 -1.53 5.07
CA ILE A 11 9.33 -2.66 5.48
C ILE A 11 8.63 -3.98 5.20
N LEU A 12 7.33 -4.07 5.47
CA LEU A 12 6.53 -5.27 5.14
C LEU A 12 6.46 -5.50 3.62
N ALA A 13 6.24 -4.47 2.81
CA ALA A 13 6.18 -4.57 1.36
C ALA A 13 7.53 -5.02 0.76
N VAL A 14 8.64 -4.48 1.26
CA VAL A 14 10.00 -4.90 0.86
C VAL A 14 10.26 -6.35 1.29
N GLY A 15 9.89 -6.72 2.52
CA GLY A 15 10.01 -8.10 3.00
C GLY A 15 9.23 -9.10 2.15
N LEU A 16 7.98 -8.79 1.80
CA LEU A 16 7.16 -9.62 0.92
C LEU A 16 7.73 -9.71 -0.51
N SER A 17 8.28 -8.61 -1.03
CA SER A 17 8.93 -8.58 -2.34
C SER A 17 10.17 -9.48 -2.36
N PHE A 18 10.96 -9.47 -1.28
CA PHE A 18 12.11 -10.36 -1.12
C PHE A 18 11.69 -11.82 -1.01
N LEU A 19 10.65 -12.12 -0.22
CA LEU A 19 10.10 -13.48 -0.13
C LEU A 19 9.63 -13.98 -1.50
N GLY A 20 8.88 -13.16 -2.25
CA GLY A 20 8.43 -13.48 -3.60
C GLY A 20 9.58 -13.73 -4.60
N TRP A 21 10.71 -13.03 -4.44
CA TRP A 21 11.91 -13.26 -5.24
C TRP A 21 12.54 -14.63 -4.98
N VAL A 22 12.67 -14.99 -3.70
CA VAL A 22 13.30 -16.24 -3.26
C VAL A 22 12.39 -17.45 -3.49
N SER A 23 11.08 -17.30 -3.31
CA SER A 23 10.11 -18.38 -3.47
C SER A 23 9.69 -18.65 -4.92
N ALA A 24 10.12 -17.82 -5.88
CA ALA A 24 9.75 -17.99 -7.28
C ALA A 24 10.25 -19.35 -7.83
N PRO A 25 9.36 -20.18 -8.41
CA PRO A 25 9.73 -21.49 -8.94
C PRO A 25 10.77 -21.35 -10.05
N LYS A 26 11.69 -22.30 -10.12
CA LYS A 26 12.72 -22.34 -11.17
C LYS A 26 12.08 -22.88 -12.45
N GLY A 27 12.20 -22.13 -13.54
CA GLY A 27 11.63 -22.45 -14.85
C GLY A 27 11.78 -21.28 -15.81
N ASP A 28 11.30 -21.44 -17.04
CA ASP A 28 11.43 -20.42 -18.10
C ASP A 28 10.73 -19.09 -17.72
N ASP A 29 9.62 -19.17 -17.00
CA ASP A 29 8.82 -18.03 -16.56
C ASP A 29 9.31 -17.37 -15.25
N GLN A 30 10.43 -17.82 -14.68
CA GLN A 30 10.87 -17.37 -13.36
C GLN A 30 11.08 -15.86 -13.27
N ILE A 31 11.61 -15.23 -14.32
CA ILE A 31 11.82 -13.77 -14.36
C ILE A 31 10.49 -13.03 -14.47
N VAL A 32 9.55 -13.54 -15.26
CA VAL A 32 8.21 -12.95 -15.41
C VAL A 32 7.48 -12.98 -14.07
N ILE A 33 7.50 -14.11 -13.37
CA ILE A 33 6.86 -14.25 -12.05
C ILE A 33 7.49 -13.29 -11.03
N ARG A 34 8.82 -13.25 -10.95
CA ARG A 34 9.55 -12.36 -10.02
C ARG A 34 9.21 -10.90 -10.25
N THR A 35 9.25 -10.46 -11.50
CA THR A 35 9.00 -9.06 -11.86
C THR A 35 7.54 -8.70 -11.67
N ALA A 36 6.60 -9.56 -12.05
CA ALA A 36 5.16 -9.32 -11.86
C ALA A 36 4.78 -9.21 -10.37
N VAL A 37 5.30 -10.08 -9.51
CA VAL A 37 5.03 -10.04 -8.06
C VAL A 37 5.59 -8.76 -7.43
N ILE A 38 6.85 -8.42 -7.71
CA ILE A 38 7.48 -7.21 -7.15
C ILE A 38 6.78 -5.94 -7.66
N ALA A 39 6.46 -5.88 -8.96
CA ALA A 39 5.74 -4.74 -9.53
C ALA A 39 4.36 -4.57 -8.91
N THR A 40 3.61 -5.66 -8.69
CA THR A 40 2.29 -5.62 -8.05
C THR A 40 2.38 -5.08 -6.63
N ILE A 41 3.30 -5.62 -5.81
CA ILE A 41 3.50 -5.16 -4.42
C ILE A 41 3.88 -3.68 -4.40
N THR A 42 4.75 -3.25 -5.32
CA THR A 42 5.18 -1.85 -5.43
C THR A 42 4.00 -0.93 -5.77
N CYS A 43 3.20 -1.27 -6.78
CA CYS A 43 2.01 -0.48 -7.14
C CYS A 43 0.98 -0.41 -6.01
N CYS A 44 0.70 -1.53 -5.34
CA CYS A 44 -0.22 -1.57 -4.21
C CYS A 44 0.27 -0.70 -3.04
N TYR A 45 1.57 -0.76 -2.72
CA TYR A 45 2.17 0.09 -1.69
C TYR A 45 2.07 1.57 -2.05
N LEU A 46 2.42 1.95 -3.28
CA LEU A 46 2.37 3.35 -3.73
C LEU A 46 0.95 3.91 -3.68
N MET A 47 -0.04 3.17 -4.21
CA MET A 47 -1.44 3.59 -4.16
C MET A 47 -1.89 3.84 -2.73
N TRP A 48 -1.65 2.87 -1.83
CA TRP A 48 -1.99 2.99 -0.41
C TRP A 48 -1.26 4.16 0.27
N ALA A 49 0.06 4.30 0.05
CA ALA A 49 0.86 5.33 0.70
C ALA A 49 0.43 6.74 0.29
N ILE A 50 0.11 6.94 -0.99
CA ILE A 50 -0.33 8.24 -1.51
C ILE A 50 -1.68 8.63 -0.89
N VAL A 51 -2.68 7.73 -0.88
CA VAL A 51 -3.99 8.06 -0.30
C VAL A 51 -3.92 8.26 1.22
N TYR A 52 -3.03 7.53 1.89
CA TYR A 52 -2.79 7.71 3.32
C TYR A 52 -2.13 9.07 3.62
N LEU A 53 -1.10 9.45 2.87
CA LEU A 53 -0.42 10.74 3.00
C LEU A 53 -1.36 11.92 2.75
N ALA A 54 -2.27 11.79 1.77
CA ALA A 54 -3.28 12.80 1.49
C ALA A 54 -4.20 13.09 2.70
N GLN A 55 -4.35 12.13 3.61
CA GLN A 55 -5.20 12.25 4.80
C GLN A 55 -4.43 12.49 6.10
N LEU A 56 -3.08 12.48 6.08
CA LEU A 56 -2.29 12.53 7.31
C LEU A 56 -2.39 13.88 8.03
N HIS A 57 -2.38 14.97 7.28
CA HIS A 57 -2.57 16.34 7.78
C HIS A 57 -3.54 17.08 6.85
N PRO A 58 -4.86 16.83 6.98
CA PRO A 58 -5.84 17.34 6.04
C PRO A 58 -6.01 18.86 6.21
N LEU A 59 -5.97 19.59 5.10
CA LEU A 59 -6.24 21.04 5.06
C LEU A 59 -7.73 21.35 4.98
N ILE A 60 -8.53 20.39 4.52
CA ILE A 60 -9.97 20.51 4.30
C ILE A 60 -10.67 19.54 5.24
N GLN A 61 -11.70 20.01 5.92
CA GLN A 61 -12.54 19.19 6.79
C GLN A 61 -13.87 18.90 6.09
N PRO A 62 -14.47 17.71 6.31
CA PRO A 62 -15.76 17.38 5.74
C PRO A 62 -16.84 18.31 6.30
N LYS A 63 -17.66 18.90 5.40
CA LYS A 63 -18.85 19.67 5.76
C LYS A 63 -20.07 18.95 5.21
N ARG A 64 -21.04 18.64 6.08
CA ARG A 64 -22.31 18.02 5.70
C ARG A 64 -23.44 18.66 6.50
N GLY A 65 -24.52 19.04 5.81
CA GLY A 65 -25.70 19.70 6.41
C GLY A 65 -26.94 18.79 6.56
N ASP A 66 -26.84 17.54 6.13
CA ASP A 66 -27.93 16.57 6.12
C ASP A 66 -27.59 15.39 7.05
N LEU A 67 -27.42 15.69 8.33
CA LEU A 67 -27.33 14.67 9.36
C LEU A 67 -28.74 14.22 9.70
N ARG A 68 -28.99 12.91 9.66
CA ARG A 68 -30.28 12.36 10.08
C ARG A 68 -30.46 12.71 11.56
N PRO A 69 -31.57 13.38 11.95
CA PRO A 69 -31.81 13.67 13.35
C PRO A 69 -31.82 12.37 14.16
N GLU A 70 -30.99 12.28 15.19
CA GLU A 70 -31.10 11.22 16.19
C GLU A 70 -32.48 11.31 16.89
N HIS A 71 -33.10 10.16 17.14
CA HIS A 71 -34.26 10.05 18.02
C HIS A 71 -33.85 10.27 19.47
#